data_AF-A0A2N2XRL9-F1
#
_entry.id   AF-A0A2N2XRL9-F1
#
_cell.length_a   1.000
_cell.length_b   1.000
_cell.length_c   1.000
_cell.angle_alpha   90.00
_cell.angle_beta   90.00
_cell.angle_gamma   90.00
#
_symmetry.space_group_name_H-M   'P 1'
#
loop_
_entity.id
_entity.type
_entity.pdbx_description
1 polymer ?
#
loop_
_entity_poly.entity_id
_entity_poly.type
_entity_poly.pdbx_seq_one_letter_code
_entity_poly.pdbx_strand_id
1 'polypeptide(L)'
;MIDSVNNYYRIQISPVGVFGLRRSDPSNRDLFFVAACRALGIAARLEPATKMPQYYKDGWVNVSFATGESQTFVAEKGRVRLVYDPKESPEPLYYIHFSLARFDGTAMKTLEFEEMKPISQFPGEIELDPGYYRLLTGNRLSDGTVLIRQEFFSLAKGENKKIDLLVRHEQASLKVIARWAETPLKLSATTIVGWIDPETEPGRHFLVDMEPVKESFEKAGIRMQVFATDIATGKKLAGRLPKETVVSTDDGWQLAKSFSKATGLKSETALPAFIVITAGGDVVYYTSGYQIGTGEQLLKTMQRILREK
;
A
#
# COMPACT_ATOMS: atom_id res chain seq x y z
N MET A 1 35.59 -0.31 14.11
CA MET A 1 35.47 1.11 14.47
C MET A 1 34.17 1.65 13.88
N ILE A 2 33.35 2.35 14.68
CA ILE A 2 32.14 2.98 14.15
C ILE A 2 32.52 4.28 13.45
N ASP A 3 32.02 4.46 12.23
CA ASP A 3 32.13 5.68 11.44
C ASP A 3 30.75 6.12 10.98
N SER A 4 30.18 7.08 11.71
CA SER A 4 28.88 7.67 11.41
C SER A 4 28.96 8.88 10.48
N VAL A 5 30.15 9.28 10.02
CA VAL A 5 30.36 10.51 9.26
C VAL A 5 30.58 10.20 7.78
N ASN A 6 31.45 9.25 7.45
CA ASN A 6 31.89 9.05 6.06
C ASN A 6 30.91 8.22 5.22
N ASN A 7 30.05 7.40 5.84
CA ASN A 7 28.92 6.77 5.15
C ASN A 7 27.64 7.61 5.30
N TYR A 8 27.70 8.87 4.85
CA TYR A 8 26.61 9.84 5.01
C TYR A 8 25.27 9.33 4.48
N TYR A 9 25.29 8.70 3.30
CA TYR A 9 24.10 8.14 2.65
C TYR A 9 23.63 6.81 3.27
N ARG A 10 24.35 6.27 4.26
CA ARG A 10 24.08 4.97 4.89
C ARG A 10 23.88 3.85 3.86
N ILE A 11 24.68 3.89 2.79
CA ILE A 11 24.64 2.88 1.75
C ILE A 11 25.09 1.56 2.37
N GLN A 12 24.44 0.47 1.95
CA GLN A 12 24.78 -0.86 2.43
C GLN A 12 26.20 -1.24 1.97
N ILE A 13 27.05 -1.60 2.92
CA ILE A 13 28.43 -2.04 2.71
C ILE A 13 28.44 -3.57 2.75
N SER A 14 29.17 -4.21 1.85
CA SER A 14 29.29 -5.66 1.87
C SER A 14 29.95 -6.15 3.18
N PRO A 15 29.53 -7.29 3.76
CA PRO A 15 30.15 -7.83 4.98
C PRO A 15 31.66 -8.03 4.86
N VAL A 16 32.15 -8.43 3.68
CA VAL A 16 33.59 -8.57 3.39
C VAL A 16 34.31 -7.21 3.42
N GLY A 17 33.67 -6.16 2.89
CA GLY A 17 34.20 -4.80 2.96
C GLY A 17 34.32 -4.29 4.40
N VAL A 18 33.29 -4.52 5.22
CA VAL A 18 33.31 -4.20 6.66
C VAL A 18 34.42 -4.96 7.38
N PHE A 19 34.61 -6.25 7.06
CA PHE A 19 35.68 -7.07 7.65
C PHE A 19 37.08 -6.59 7.27
N GLY A 20 37.31 -6.25 5.99
CA GLY A 20 38.60 -5.78 5.50
C GLY A 20 38.98 -4.40 6.05
N LEU A 21 38.03 -3.46 6.01
CA LEU A 21 38.26 -2.07 6.46
C LEU A 21 38.18 -1.92 7.98
N ARG A 22 37.57 -2.88 8.68
CA ARG A 22 37.30 -2.84 10.14
C ARG A 22 36.55 -1.56 10.55
N ARG A 23 35.79 -0.97 9.64
CA ARG A 23 35.13 0.33 9.79
C ARG A 23 33.76 0.31 9.09
N SER A 24 32.72 0.78 9.78
CA SER A 24 31.35 0.86 9.26
C SER A 24 30.50 1.78 10.14
N ASP A 25 29.34 2.20 9.66
CA ASP A 25 28.28 2.75 10.51
C ASP A 25 27.58 1.65 11.35
N PRO A 26 26.70 2.02 12.32
CA PRO A 26 26.01 1.05 13.17
C PRO A 26 25.13 0.05 12.41
N SER A 27 24.36 0.49 11.40
CA SER A 27 23.50 -0.40 10.60
C SER A 27 24.31 -1.44 9.83
N ASN A 28 25.42 -1.03 9.22
CA ASN A 28 26.31 -1.94 8.50
C ASN A 28 27.10 -2.86 9.44
N ARG A 29 27.42 -2.42 10.68
CA ARG A 29 27.96 -3.31 11.72
C ARG A 29 26.96 -4.41 12.06
N ASP A 30 25.70 -4.05 12.26
CA ASP A 30 24.62 -4.96 12.64
C ASP A 30 24.38 -6.03 11.56
N LEU A 31 24.36 -5.61 10.30
CA LEU A 31 24.32 -6.53 9.16
C LEU A 31 25.56 -7.42 9.09
N PHE A 32 26.75 -6.86 9.27
CA PHE A 32 28.00 -7.61 9.29
C PHE A 32 28.01 -8.67 10.41
N PHE A 33 27.53 -8.34 11.61
CA PHE A 33 27.39 -9.29 12.71
C PHE A 33 26.54 -10.50 12.31
N VAL A 34 25.35 -10.26 11.74
CA VAL A 34 24.45 -11.33 11.27
C VAL A 34 25.14 -12.19 10.21
N ALA A 35 25.82 -11.57 9.24
CA ALA A 35 26.54 -12.28 8.19
C ALA A 35 27.70 -13.13 8.75
N ALA A 36 28.47 -12.59 9.70
CA ALA A 36 29.57 -13.30 10.35
C ALA A 36 29.07 -14.50 11.17
N CYS A 37 28.00 -14.34 11.96
CA CYS A 37 27.37 -15.46 12.66
C CYS A 37 26.93 -16.57 11.70
N ARG A 38 26.23 -16.20 10.61
CA ARG A 38 25.76 -17.17 9.61
C ARG A 38 26.92 -17.90 8.92
N ALA A 39 28.01 -17.20 8.61
CA ALA A 39 29.21 -17.80 8.04
C ALA A 39 29.88 -18.81 8.99
N LEU A 40 29.72 -18.64 10.31
CA LEU A 40 30.20 -19.56 11.35
C LEU A 40 29.17 -20.67 11.69
N GLY A 41 28.09 -20.79 10.93
CA GLY A 41 27.03 -21.79 11.18
C GLY A 41 26.08 -21.43 12.32
N ILE A 42 26.11 -20.20 12.83
CA ILE A 42 25.20 -19.72 13.88
C ILE A 42 24.00 -19.05 13.23
N ALA A 43 22.79 -19.56 13.50
CA ALA A 43 21.58 -18.93 13.02
C ALA A 43 21.46 -17.51 13.61
N ALA A 44 21.34 -16.51 12.75
CA ALA A 44 21.27 -15.11 13.13
C ALA A 44 20.32 -14.34 12.20
N ARG A 45 19.74 -13.25 12.69
CA ARG A 45 18.85 -12.37 11.92
C ARG A 45 18.91 -10.94 12.44
N LEU A 46 18.46 -9.99 11.63
CA LEU A 46 17.95 -8.73 12.16
C LEU A 46 16.51 -9.02 12.60
N GLU A 47 16.17 -8.66 13.83
CA GLU A 47 14.82 -8.80 14.37
C GLU A 47 13.85 -8.07 13.43
N PRO A 48 12.78 -8.71 12.95
CA PRO A 48 11.98 -8.14 11.86
C PRO A 48 11.50 -6.72 12.14
N ALA A 49 10.96 -6.46 13.32
CA ALA A 49 10.32 -5.20 13.67
C ALA A 49 11.32 -4.09 14.01
N THR A 50 12.36 -4.40 14.79
CA THR A 50 13.30 -3.42 15.37
C THR A 50 14.63 -3.35 14.63
N LYS A 51 14.90 -4.31 13.74
CA LYS A 51 16.19 -4.54 13.08
C LYS A 51 17.37 -4.73 14.04
N MET A 52 17.11 -5.01 15.33
CA MET A 52 18.17 -5.36 16.27
C MET A 52 18.84 -6.69 15.87
N PRO A 53 20.18 -6.79 15.90
CA PRO A 53 20.85 -8.06 15.63
C PRO A 53 20.48 -9.11 16.68
N GLN A 54 20.20 -10.31 16.19
CA GLN A 54 19.90 -11.49 16.99
C GLN A 54 20.69 -12.70 16.51
N TYR A 55 21.08 -13.56 17.45
CA TYR A 55 21.52 -14.92 17.15
C TYR A 55 20.68 -15.93 17.92
N TYR A 56 20.69 -17.18 17.47
CA TYR A 56 19.94 -18.26 18.08
C TYR A 56 20.83 -19.06 19.03
N LYS A 57 20.43 -19.14 20.30
CA LYS A 57 21.02 -20.01 21.32
C LYS A 57 19.90 -20.38 22.29
N ASP A 58 19.29 -21.54 22.07
CA ASP A 58 18.12 -22.02 22.84
C ASP A 58 16.93 -21.04 22.84
N GLY A 59 16.90 -20.15 21.84
CA GLY A 59 16.03 -18.99 21.75
C GLY A 59 16.71 -17.84 20.99
N TRP A 60 15.93 -16.83 20.58
CA TRP A 60 16.49 -15.62 19.95
C TRP A 60 17.06 -14.68 21.02
N VAL A 61 18.34 -14.36 20.89
CA VAL A 61 19.07 -13.49 21.83
C VAL A 61 19.40 -12.17 21.15
N ASN A 62 18.95 -11.05 21.73
CA ASN A 62 19.28 -9.70 21.25
C ASN A 62 20.75 -9.37 21.53
N VAL A 63 21.37 -8.63 20.61
CA VAL A 63 22.73 -8.10 20.74
C VAL A 63 22.69 -6.59 20.71
N SER A 64 23.06 -5.97 21.83
CA SER A 64 23.32 -4.54 21.93
C SER A 64 24.82 -4.27 21.90
N PHE A 65 25.22 -3.29 21.09
CA PHE A 65 26.60 -2.82 20.98
C PHE A 65 26.78 -1.41 21.59
N ALA A 66 25.77 -0.89 22.30
CA ALA A 66 25.77 0.48 22.82
C ALA A 66 26.60 0.64 24.11
N THR A 67 26.75 -0.44 24.87
CA THR A 67 27.56 -0.51 26.09
C THR A 67 28.61 -1.59 25.88
N GLY A 68 29.86 -1.38 26.29
CA GLY A 68 30.98 -2.32 26.09
C GLY A 68 30.82 -3.73 26.67
N GLU A 69 29.65 -4.03 27.25
CA GLU A 69 29.18 -5.35 27.60
C GLU A 69 28.04 -5.74 26.65
N SER A 70 28.22 -6.82 25.89
CA SER A 70 27.15 -7.48 25.17
C SER A 70 26.11 -7.98 26.17
N GLN A 71 25.10 -7.17 26.47
CA GLN A 71 24.00 -7.60 27.33
C GLN A 71 23.07 -8.49 26.51
N THR A 72 23.19 -9.79 26.72
CA THR A 72 22.23 -10.79 26.24
C THR A 72 21.03 -10.80 27.18
N PHE A 73 19.87 -10.38 26.70
CA PHE A 73 18.63 -10.53 27.46
C PHE A 73 17.56 -11.23 26.60
N VAL A 74 16.84 -12.15 27.23
CA VAL A 74 15.58 -12.66 26.72
C VAL A 74 14.52 -11.72 27.28
N ALA A 75 14.15 -10.69 26.52
CA ALA A 75 13.02 -9.85 26.91
C ALA A 75 11.75 -10.68 26.80
N GLU A 76 11.05 -10.86 27.92
CA GLU A 76 9.69 -11.40 27.88
C GLU A 76 8.81 -10.37 27.16
N LYS A 77 8.37 -10.75 25.96
CA LYS A 77 7.62 -9.88 25.07
C LYS A 77 6.16 -9.79 25.52
N GLY A 78 5.51 -8.68 25.16
CA GLY A 78 4.05 -8.61 25.09
C GLY A 78 3.57 -9.09 23.72
N ARG A 79 2.27 -9.32 23.59
CA ARG A 79 1.63 -9.76 22.35
C ARG A 79 0.51 -8.81 21.96
N VAL A 80 0.54 -8.34 20.72
CA VAL A 80 -0.50 -7.48 20.15
C VAL A 80 -1.26 -8.23 19.08
N ARG A 81 -2.60 -8.21 19.17
CA ARG A 81 -3.49 -8.66 18.10
C ARG A 81 -4.16 -7.46 17.47
N LEU A 82 -3.93 -7.26 16.18
CA LEU A 82 -4.65 -6.27 15.39
C LEU A 82 -5.98 -6.87 14.93
N VAL A 83 -7.08 -6.20 15.25
CA VAL A 83 -8.43 -6.61 14.87
C VAL A 83 -8.91 -5.68 13.76
N TYR A 84 -9.31 -6.21 12.62
CA TYR A 84 -9.81 -5.43 11.49
C TYR A 84 -11.18 -5.94 11.05
N ASP A 85 -11.98 -5.10 10.40
CA ASP A 85 -13.23 -5.53 9.77
C ASP A 85 -12.91 -6.22 8.43
N PRO A 86 -13.22 -7.51 8.23
CA PRO A 86 -12.99 -8.19 6.96
C PRO A 86 -13.80 -7.63 5.78
N LYS A 87 -14.78 -6.76 6.04
CA LYS A 87 -15.53 -6.02 5.01
C LYS A 87 -14.77 -4.80 4.49
N GLU A 88 -13.70 -4.38 5.16
CA GLU A 88 -12.86 -3.27 4.71
C GLU A 88 -12.24 -3.63 3.35
N SER A 89 -12.50 -2.81 2.34
CA SER A 89 -12.09 -3.06 0.96
C SER A 89 -11.57 -1.76 0.29
N PRO A 90 -10.37 -1.78 -0.32
CA PRO A 90 -9.44 -2.90 -0.35
C PRO A 90 -8.95 -3.26 1.06
N GLU A 91 -8.51 -4.50 1.22
CA GLU A 91 -7.97 -4.95 2.50
C GLU A 91 -6.77 -4.06 2.93
N PRO A 92 -6.69 -3.62 4.20
CA PRO A 92 -5.56 -2.82 4.67
C PRO A 92 -4.21 -3.51 4.44
N LEU A 93 -3.28 -2.81 3.80
CA LEU A 93 -1.92 -3.28 3.51
C LEU A 93 -0.90 -2.52 4.36
N TYR A 94 0.12 -3.20 4.85
CA TYR A 94 1.19 -2.58 5.61
C TYR A 94 1.96 -1.57 4.75
N TYR A 95 2.36 -0.45 5.34
CA TYR A 95 2.97 0.73 4.68
C TYR A 95 2.07 1.52 3.73
N ILE A 96 1.01 0.93 3.19
CA ILE A 96 0.06 1.63 2.30
C ILE A 96 -1.12 2.19 3.11
N HIS A 97 -1.77 1.35 3.91
CA HIS A 97 -2.99 1.69 4.65
C HIS A 97 -2.76 1.79 6.16
N PHE A 98 -1.79 1.06 6.70
CA PHE A 98 -1.48 1.10 8.12
C PHE A 98 -0.01 0.86 8.43
N SER A 99 0.43 1.34 9.59
CA SER A 99 1.74 1.03 10.15
C SER A 99 1.71 0.99 11.67
N LEU A 100 2.64 0.22 12.25
CA LEU A 100 2.90 0.17 13.69
C LEU A 100 4.25 0.83 13.95
N ALA A 101 4.35 1.65 14.98
CA ALA A 101 5.59 2.30 15.38
C ALA A 101 5.80 2.19 16.89
N ARG A 102 7.06 2.09 17.32
CA ARG A 102 7.49 2.11 18.73
C ARG A 102 8.18 3.42 19.05
N PHE A 103 7.93 3.98 20.22
CA PHE A 103 8.69 5.10 20.75
C PHE A 103 10.05 4.62 21.26
N ASP A 104 11.14 5.23 20.77
CA ASP A 104 12.51 4.89 21.16
C ASP A 104 13.10 5.79 22.26
N GLY A 105 12.28 6.69 22.84
CA GLY A 105 12.72 7.73 23.76
C GLY A 105 12.83 9.12 23.12
N THR A 106 12.93 9.18 21.79
CA THR A 106 13.04 10.43 21.02
C THR A 106 11.92 10.58 19.98
N ALA A 107 11.60 9.53 19.24
CA ALA A 107 10.62 9.57 18.18
C ALA A 107 9.90 8.23 18.00
N MET A 108 8.77 8.26 17.28
CA MET A 108 8.13 7.04 16.81
C MET A 108 8.93 6.45 15.65
N LYS A 109 9.46 5.25 15.82
CA LYS A 109 10.12 4.45 14.79
C LYS A 109 9.16 3.40 14.27
N THR A 110 8.86 3.45 12.98
CA THR A 110 8.03 2.43 12.32
C THR A 110 8.70 1.07 12.46
N LEU A 111 7.90 0.06 12.78
CA LEU A 111 8.35 -1.32 12.86
C LEU A 111 8.42 -1.92 11.45
N GLU A 112 9.47 -2.66 11.15
CA GLU A 112 9.74 -3.05 9.77
C GLU A 112 9.15 -4.43 9.41
N PHE A 113 7.84 -4.48 9.15
CA PHE A 113 7.19 -5.67 8.58
C PHE A 113 7.27 -5.68 7.04
N GLU A 114 6.91 -6.81 6.43
CA GLU A 114 6.85 -6.96 4.98
C GLU A 114 5.92 -5.90 4.35
N GLU A 115 6.44 -5.18 3.36
CA GLU A 115 5.69 -4.13 2.65
C GLU A 115 4.51 -4.74 1.87
N MET A 116 3.41 -3.98 1.78
CA MET A 116 2.18 -4.40 1.10
C MET A 116 1.55 -5.69 1.66
N LYS A 117 2.02 -6.18 2.81
CA LYS A 117 1.44 -7.36 3.46
C LYS A 117 -0.01 -7.07 3.88
N PRO A 118 -1.00 -7.87 3.44
CA PRO A 118 -2.37 -7.73 3.88
C PRO A 118 -2.52 -8.02 5.37
N ILE A 119 -3.42 -7.28 6.04
CA ILE A 119 -3.67 -7.46 7.47
C ILE A 119 -4.10 -8.90 7.84
N SER A 120 -4.85 -9.61 6.99
CA SER A 120 -5.19 -11.02 7.17
C SER A 120 -3.99 -11.96 7.25
N GLN A 121 -2.87 -11.57 6.65
CA GLN A 121 -1.64 -12.36 6.63
C GLN A 121 -0.69 -12.02 7.78
N PHE A 122 -1.01 -11.01 8.59
CA PHE A 122 -0.27 -10.74 9.82
C PHE A 122 -0.43 -11.92 10.80
N PRO A 123 0.59 -12.21 11.62
CA PRO A 123 0.46 -13.17 12.70
C PRO A 123 -0.75 -12.81 13.59
N GLY A 124 -1.54 -13.81 14.01
CA GLY A 124 -2.66 -13.58 14.91
C GLY A 124 -2.27 -12.94 16.24
N GLU A 125 -1.00 -13.09 16.63
CA GLU A 125 -0.36 -12.36 17.74
C GLU A 125 1.05 -11.92 17.31
N ILE A 126 1.29 -10.61 17.39
CA ILE A 126 2.57 -9.98 17.10
C ILE A 126 3.34 -9.82 18.41
N GLU A 127 4.47 -10.51 18.53
CA GLU A 127 5.33 -10.39 19.71
C GLU A 127 6.18 -9.12 19.65
N LEU A 128 5.97 -8.21 20.60
CA LEU A 128 6.64 -6.92 20.69
C LEU A 128 7.28 -6.73 22.06
N ASP A 129 8.41 -6.03 22.11
CA ASP A 129 9.02 -5.68 23.39
C ASP A 129 8.09 -4.77 24.22
N PRO A 130 8.20 -4.75 25.55
CA PRO A 130 7.50 -3.75 26.35
C PRO A 130 7.85 -2.33 25.91
N GLY A 131 6.87 -1.44 25.88
CA GLY A 131 7.08 -0.06 25.43
C GLY A 131 5.81 0.68 25.07
N TYR A 132 6.00 1.84 24.44
CA TYR A 132 4.92 2.71 23.97
C TYR A 132 4.87 2.70 22.44
N TYR A 133 3.68 2.54 21.89
CA TYR A 133 3.44 2.25 20.49
C TYR A 133 2.38 3.15 19.88
N ARG A 134 2.38 3.25 18.55
CA ARG A 134 1.34 3.90 17.74
C ARG A 134 0.93 2.97 16.60
N LEU A 135 -0.36 2.73 16.48
CA LEU A 135 -1.00 2.28 15.25
C LEU A 135 -1.44 3.52 14.46
N LEU A 136 -0.99 3.63 13.21
CA LEU A 136 -1.42 4.65 12.26
C LEU A 136 -2.23 3.96 11.16
N THR A 137 -3.40 4.49 10.83
CA THR A 137 -4.14 4.12 9.63
C THR A 137 -4.35 5.36 8.75
N GLY A 138 -4.36 5.15 7.43
CA GLY A 138 -4.50 6.20 6.43
C GLY A 138 -5.43 5.77 5.30
N ASN A 139 -6.29 6.68 4.87
CA ASN A 139 -7.15 6.51 3.71
C ASN A 139 -7.03 7.74 2.80
N ARG A 140 -6.36 7.57 1.65
CA ARG A 140 -6.21 8.62 0.65
C ARG A 140 -7.50 8.75 -0.16
N LEU A 141 -7.97 9.99 -0.31
CA LEU A 141 -9.11 10.37 -1.13
C LEU A 141 -8.66 10.79 -2.53
N SER A 142 -9.63 10.93 -3.44
CA SER A 142 -9.40 11.27 -4.84
C SER A 142 -8.83 12.68 -5.06
N ASP A 143 -9.09 13.61 -4.13
CA ASP A 143 -8.55 14.97 -4.13
C ASP A 143 -7.11 15.05 -3.57
N GLY A 144 -6.55 13.92 -3.12
CA GLY A 144 -5.23 13.84 -2.49
C GLY A 144 -5.24 14.02 -0.97
N THR A 145 -6.37 14.38 -0.36
CA THR A 145 -6.53 14.42 1.10
C THR A 145 -6.31 13.02 1.68
N VAL A 146 -5.64 12.92 2.84
CA VAL A 146 -5.46 11.63 3.54
C VAL A 146 -6.15 11.69 4.89
N LEU A 147 -7.18 10.87 5.07
CA LEU A 147 -7.85 10.69 6.35
C LEU A 147 -7.01 9.79 7.23
N ILE A 148 -6.45 10.36 8.31
CA ILE A 148 -5.60 9.62 9.25
C ILE A 148 -6.30 9.33 10.58
N ARG A 149 -5.97 8.19 11.18
CA ARG A 149 -6.25 7.89 12.59
C ARG A 149 -4.97 7.40 13.25
N GLN A 150 -4.73 7.89 14.46
CA GLN A 150 -3.63 7.45 15.30
C GLN A 150 -4.19 6.90 16.61
N GLU A 151 -3.73 5.72 17.00
CA GLU A 151 -4.00 5.13 18.30
C GLU A 151 -2.70 4.81 18.99
N PHE A 152 -2.52 5.37 20.18
CA PHE A 152 -1.33 5.18 20.98
C PHE A 152 -1.64 4.23 22.14
N PHE A 153 -0.72 3.33 22.42
CA PHE A 153 -0.90 2.35 23.49
C PHE A 153 0.43 1.94 24.11
N SER A 154 0.40 1.64 25.41
CA SER A 154 1.51 0.98 26.10
C SER A 154 1.31 -0.53 26.07
N LEU A 155 2.43 -1.26 26.05
CA LEU A 155 2.48 -2.72 26.15
C LEU A 155 3.44 -3.10 27.28
N ALA A 156 2.95 -3.82 28.27
CA ALA A 156 3.75 -4.35 29.37
C ALA A 156 4.30 -5.75 29.07
N LYS A 157 5.27 -6.16 29.89
CA LYS A 157 5.87 -7.50 29.87
C LYS A 157 4.79 -8.58 30.05
N GLY A 158 4.71 -9.53 29.13
CA GLY A 158 3.72 -10.62 29.15
C GLY A 158 2.26 -10.21 28.87
N GLU A 159 1.98 -8.91 28.62
CA GLU A 159 0.63 -8.42 28.33
C GLU A 159 0.16 -8.91 26.96
N ASN A 160 -1.09 -9.38 26.89
CA ASN A 160 -1.80 -9.61 25.63
C ASN A 160 -2.76 -8.45 25.39
N LYS A 161 -2.62 -7.75 24.27
CA LYS A 161 -3.42 -6.57 23.94
C LYS A 161 -4.10 -6.71 22.59
N LYS A 162 -5.39 -6.39 22.53
CA LYS A 162 -6.15 -6.27 21.28
C LYS A 162 -6.27 -4.80 20.91
N ILE A 163 -5.99 -4.47 19.66
CA ILE A 163 -6.05 -3.11 19.13
C ILE A 163 -6.87 -3.13 17.84
N ASP A 164 -7.88 -2.28 17.76
CA ASP A 164 -8.74 -2.19 16.58
C ASP A 164 -8.07 -1.34 15.49
N LEU A 165 -7.86 -1.95 14.32
CA LEU A 165 -7.42 -1.29 13.11
C LEU A 165 -8.64 -0.66 12.44
N LEU A 166 -8.92 0.58 12.84
CA LEU A 166 -10.02 1.37 12.30
C LEU A 166 -9.53 2.30 11.19
N VAL A 167 -10.08 2.15 9.98
CA VAL A 167 -9.83 3.04 8.84
C VAL A 167 -10.90 4.14 8.82
N ARG A 168 -10.48 5.39 8.64
CA ARG A 168 -11.42 6.51 8.47
C ARG A 168 -11.92 6.56 7.04
N HIS A 169 -13.21 6.76 6.88
CA HIS A 169 -13.86 6.88 5.58
C HIS A 169 -14.46 8.27 5.39
N GLU A 170 -14.54 8.69 4.14
CA GLU A 170 -15.27 9.91 3.78
C GLU A 170 -16.77 9.69 3.98
N GLN A 171 -17.43 10.61 4.69
CA GLN A 171 -18.85 10.53 5.01
C GLN A 171 -19.74 11.41 4.11
N ALA A 172 -19.15 12.29 3.29
CA ALA A 172 -19.93 13.10 2.36
C ALA A 172 -20.67 12.20 1.35
N SER A 173 -21.69 12.70 0.67
CA SER A 173 -22.26 12.04 -0.51
C SER A 173 -21.43 12.36 -1.75
N LEU A 174 -21.42 11.45 -2.74
CA LEU A 174 -20.72 11.70 -4.00
C LEU A 174 -21.40 12.86 -4.74
N LYS A 175 -20.60 13.84 -5.18
CA LYS A 175 -21.09 14.99 -5.92
C LYS A 175 -21.00 14.74 -7.42
N VAL A 176 -22.03 15.16 -8.16
CA VAL A 176 -21.98 15.23 -9.62
C VAL A 176 -21.00 16.34 -10.01
N ILE A 177 -19.95 15.99 -10.74
CA ILE A 177 -18.89 16.91 -11.19
C ILE A 177 -19.09 17.36 -12.63
N ALA A 178 -19.81 16.59 -13.43
CA ALA A 178 -20.21 16.93 -14.78
C ALA A 178 -21.40 16.06 -15.22
N ARG A 179 -21.99 16.39 -16.37
CA ARG A 179 -23.05 15.60 -16.98
C ARG A 179 -22.76 15.38 -18.46
N TRP A 180 -22.84 14.13 -18.89
CA TRP A 180 -22.72 13.72 -20.28
C TRP A 180 -24.08 13.18 -20.77
N ALA A 181 -25.02 14.10 -21.00
CA ALA A 181 -26.43 13.79 -21.19
C ALA A 181 -26.72 12.93 -22.44
N GLU A 182 -26.03 13.18 -23.55
CA GLU A 182 -26.18 12.44 -24.81
C GLU A 182 -24.98 11.51 -25.04
N THR A 183 -24.65 10.69 -24.03
CA THR A 183 -23.59 9.71 -24.18
C THR A 183 -24.01 8.63 -25.21
N PRO A 184 -23.13 8.25 -26.16
CA PRO A 184 -23.40 7.12 -27.05
C PRO A 184 -23.23 5.76 -26.33
N LEU A 185 -22.85 5.76 -25.05
CA LEU A 185 -22.72 4.57 -24.23
C LEU A 185 -24.10 4.05 -23.80
N LYS A 186 -24.30 2.73 -23.92
CA LYS A 186 -25.50 2.05 -23.42
C LYS A 186 -25.30 1.68 -21.95
N LEU A 187 -25.66 2.61 -21.06
CA LEU A 187 -25.50 2.45 -19.61
C LEU A 187 -26.82 1.99 -18.97
N SER A 188 -26.84 0.80 -18.36
CA SER A 188 -27.99 0.30 -17.60
C SER A 188 -27.86 0.53 -16.08
N ALA A 189 -26.65 0.86 -15.62
CA ALA A 189 -26.32 1.13 -14.24
C ALA A 189 -25.11 2.06 -14.16
N THR A 190 -24.79 2.49 -12.94
CA THR A 190 -23.54 3.22 -12.69
C THR A 190 -22.34 2.35 -13.04
N THR A 191 -21.49 2.85 -13.94
CA THR A 191 -20.43 2.09 -14.59
C THR A 191 -19.11 2.87 -14.53
N ILE A 192 -18.01 2.16 -14.30
CA ILE A 192 -16.68 2.73 -14.55
C ILE A 192 -16.40 2.64 -16.04
N VAL A 193 -16.11 3.77 -16.67
CA VAL A 193 -15.68 3.83 -18.08
C VAL A 193 -14.24 4.32 -18.13
N GLY A 194 -13.40 3.63 -18.90
CA GLY A 194 -11.97 3.94 -18.99
C GLY A 194 -11.44 3.96 -20.42
N TRP A 195 -10.41 4.77 -20.64
CA TRP A 195 -9.60 4.77 -21.84
C TRP A 195 -8.15 4.55 -21.43
N ILE A 196 -7.50 3.57 -22.04
CA ILE A 196 -6.14 3.19 -21.68
C ILE A 196 -5.38 2.66 -22.88
N ASP A 197 -4.14 3.11 -22.99
CA ASP A 197 -3.15 2.50 -23.85
C ASP A 197 -2.11 1.75 -22.98
N PRO A 198 -2.14 0.39 -22.95
CA PRO A 198 -1.22 -0.42 -22.15
C PRO A 198 0.24 -0.36 -22.64
N GLU A 199 0.51 0.22 -23.80
CA GLU A 199 1.86 0.34 -24.35
C GLU A 199 2.57 1.61 -23.87
N THR A 200 1.82 2.58 -23.35
CA THR A 200 2.36 3.80 -22.75
C THR A 200 2.82 3.56 -21.31
N GLU A 201 3.82 4.32 -20.86
CA GLU A 201 4.31 4.25 -19.47
C GLU A 201 3.20 4.53 -18.42
N PRO A 202 2.36 5.57 -18.59
CA PRO A 202 1.22 5.80 -17.70
C PRO A 202 0.23 4.62 -17.66
N GLY A 203 -0.03 3.99 -18.82
CA GLY A 203 -0.93 2.83 -18.90
C GLY A 203 -0.34 1.59 -18.23
N ARG A 204 0.96 1.33 -18.39
CA ARG A 204 1.64 0.22 -17.70
C ARG A 204 1.59 0.37 -16.19
N HIS A 205 1.90 1.56 -15.67
CA HIS A 205 1.85 1.82 -14.24
C HIS A 205 0.43 1.68 -13.68
N PHE A 206 -0.60 2.16 -14.39
CA PHE A 206 -1.98 1.93 -13.98
C PHE A 206 -2.32 0.45 -13.85
N LEU A 207 -1.88 -0.38 -14.80
CA LEU A 207 -2.16 -1.82 -14.76
C LEU A 207 -1.43 -2.54 -13.62
N VAL A 208 -0.24 -2.06 -13.24
CA VAL A 208 0.46 -2.54 -12.04
C VAL A 208 -0.33 -2.13 -10.78
N ASP A 209 -0.78 -0.89 -10.68
CA ASP A 209 -1.61 -0.41 -9.56
C ASP A 209 -2.98 -1.11 -9.46
N MET A 210 -3.50 -1.62 -10.58
CA MET A 210 -4.79 -2.32 -10.63
C MET A 210 -4.69 -3.76 -10.10
N GLU A 211 -3.53 -4.39 -10.19
CA GLU A 211 -3.33 -5.80 -9.84
C GLU A 211 -3.69 -6.11 -8.38
N PRO A 212 -3.25 -5.34 -7.36
CA PRO A 212 -3.59 -5.59 -5.97
C PRO A 212 -5.09 -5.45 -5.65
N VAL A 213 -5.83 -4.63 -6.40
CA VAL A 213 -7.25 -4.35 -6.14
C VAL A 213 -8.20 -5.17 -7.00
N LYS A 214 -7.69 -5.90 -7.99
CA LYS A 214 -8.49 -6.67 -8.96
C LYS A 214 -9.47 -7.63 -8.30
N GLU A 215 -9.02 -8.41 -7.31
CA GLU A 215 -9.88 -9.37 -6.61
C GLU A 215 -11.01 -8.66 -5.84
N SER A 216 -10.76 -7.46 -5.32
CA SER A 216 -11.79 -6.68 -4.63
C SER A 216 -12.90 -6.19 -5.58
N PHE A 217 -12.56 -5.83 -6.82
CA PHE A 217 -13.56 -5.56 -7.86
C PHE A 217 -14.41 -6.79 -8.15
N GLU A 218 -13.77 -7.95 -8.32
CA GLU A 218 -14.44 -9.21 -8.63
C GLU A 218 -15.40 -9.63 -7.50
N LYS A 219 -14.93 -9.59 -6.24
CA LYS A 219 -15.77 -9.90 -5.06
C LYS A 219 -16.96 -8.95 -4.91
N ALA A 220 -16.77 -7.67 -5.24
CA ALA A 220 -17.83 -6.67 -5.18
C ALA A 220 -18.79 -6.71 -6.39
N GLY A 221 -18.51 -7.53 -7.41
CA GLY A 221 -19.30 -7.56 -8.65
C GLY A 221 -19.27 -6.25 -9.44
N ILE A 222 -18.24 -5.43 -9.27
CA ILE A 222 -18.13 -4.14 -9.93
C ILE A 222 -17.63 -4.37 -11.37
N ARG A 223 -18.42 -3.92 -12.34
CA ARG A 223 -18.11 -4.02 -13.77
C ARG A 223 -17.44 -2.75 -14.29
N MET A 224 -16.59 -2.92 -15.28
CA MET A 224 -15.91 -1.82 -15.98
C MET A 224 -16.14 -1.94 -17.48
N GLN A 225 -16.22 -0.80 -18.17
CA GLN A 225 -16.13 -0.73 -19.62
C GLN A 225 -14.85 0.01 -19.99
N VAL A 226 -13.92 -0.65 -20.64
CA VAL A 226 -12.60 -0.09 -20.94
C VAL A 226 -12.38 -0.08 -22.46
N PHE A 227 -11.91 1.05 -22.96
CA PHE A 227 -11.62 1.26 -24.37
C PHE A 227 -10.11 1.26 -24.61
N ALA A 228 -9.70 0.44 -25.58
CA ALA A 228 -8.36 0.43 -26.17
C ALA A 228 -8.37 1.08 -27.55
N THR A 229 -7.20 1.40 -28.09
CA THR A 229 -7.12 1.98 -29.45
C THR A 229 -7.55 1.00 -30.54
N ASP A 230 -7.29 -0.30 -30.37
CA ASP A 230 -7.60 -1.34 -31.34
C ASP A 230 -7.80 -2.72 -30.68
N ILE A 231 -8.23 -3.71 -31.47
CA ILE A 231 -8.54 -5.07 -31.00
C ILE A 231 -7.30 -5.79 -30.45
N ALA A 232 -6.14 -5.64 -31.08
CA ALA A 232 -4.91 -6.29 -30.64
C ALA A 232 -4.46 -5.74 -29.28
N THR A 233 -4.52 -4.42 -29.10
CA THR A 233 -4.25 -3.73 -27.85
C THR A 233 -5.27 -4.12 -26.77
N GLY A 234 -6.55 -4.20 -27.13
CA GLY A 234 -7.61 -4.67 -26.22
C GLY A 234 -7.39 -6.09 -25.70
N LYS A 235 -6.90 -7.01 -26.55
CA LYS A 235 -6.53 -8.37 -26.11
C LYS A 235 -5.38 -8.39 -25.09
N LYS A 236 -4.46 -7.42 -25.13
CA LYS A 236 -3.36 -7.30 -24.14
C LYS A 236 -3.86 -6.79 -22.78
N LEU A 237 -4.98 -6.07 -22.75
CA LEU A 237 -5.64 -5.65 -21.51
C LEU A 237 -6.41 -6.81 -20.86
N ALA A 238 -6.93 -7.73 -21.68
CA ALA A 238 -7.65 -8.90 -21.21
C ALA A 238 -6.76 -9.73 -20.26
N GLY A 239 -7.23 -9.96 -19.03
CA GLY A 239 -6.49 -10.67 -17.98
C GLY A 239 -5.77 -9.77 -16.96
N ARG A 240 -5.39 -8.53 -17.35
CA ARG A 240 -4.78 -7.53 -16.45
C ARG A 240 -5.82 -6.65 -15.74
N LEU A 241 -7.08 -6.73 -16.16
CA LEU A 241 -8.23 -6.06 -15.56
C LEU A 241 -9.14 -7.08 -14.84
N PRO A 242 -10.07 -6.65 -13.96
CA PRO A 242 -11.05 -7.52 -13.34
C PRO A 242 -11.86 -8.31 -14.37
N LYS A 243 -12.24 -9.56 -14.05
CA LYS A 243 -12.92 -10.48 -14.97
C LYS A 243 -14.17 -9.91 -15.66
N GLU A 244 -14.95 -9.10 -14.94
CA GLU A 244 -16.18 -8.49 -15.46
C GLU A 244 -15.93 -7.23 -16.29
N THR A 245 -14.69 -6.96 -16.69
CA THR A 245 -14.34 -5.81 -17.53
C THR A 245 -14.65 -6.12 -18.99
N VAL A 246 -15.52 -5.31 -19.58
CA VAL A 246 -15.78 -5.32 -21.03
C VAL A 246 -14.75 -4.45 -21.71
N VAL A 247 -13.89 -5.06 -22.52
CA VAL A 247 -12.91 -4.32 -23.34
C VAL A 247 -13.48 -4.08 -24.74
N SER A 248 -13.47 -2.82 -25.17
CA SER A 248 -13.95 -2.36 -26.48
C SER A 248 -12.88 -1.50 -27.16
N THR A 249 -13.12 -1.08 -28.40
CA THR A 249 -12.21 -0.22 -29.15
C THR A 249 -12.78 1.19 -29.30
N ASP A 250 -11.93 2.21 -29.18
CA ASP A 250 -12.23 3.61 -29.46
C ASP A 250 -11.18 4.15 -30.43
N ASP A 251 -11.41 3.92 -31.73
CA ASP A 251 -10.49 4.30 -32.79
C ASP A 251 -10.23 5.82 -32.77
N GLY A 252 -8.96 6.22 -32.72
CA GLY A 252 -8.57 7.62 -32.63
C GLY A 252 -9.09 8.37 -31.40
N TRP A 253 -9.53 7.66 -30.35
CA TRP A 253 -10.08 8.20 -29.11
C TRP A 253 -11.27 9.16 -29.31
N GLN A 254 -12.13 8.89 -30.29
CA GLN A 254 -13.27 9.75 -30.64
C GLN A 254 -14.28 9.83 -29.49
N LEU A 255 -14.54 8.71 -28.81
CA LEU A 255 -15.42 8.68 -27.66
C LEU A 255 -14.86 9.50 -26.50
N ALA A 256 -13.57 9.34 -26.18
CA ALA A 256 -12.90 10.16 -25.16
C ALA A 256 -12.98 11.66 -25.47
N LYS A 257 -12.72 12.05 -26.73
CA LYS A 257 -12.83 13.44 -27.21
C LYS A 257 -14.26 13.97 -27.08
N SER A 258 -15.26 13.15 -27.39
CA SER A 258 -16.68 13.52 -27.28
C SER A 258 -17.08 13.77 -25.81
N PHE A 259 -16.57 12.96 -24.88
CA PHE A 259 -16.74 13.15 -23.45
C PHE A 259 -16.12 14.48 -22.97
N SER A 260 -14.85 14.74 -23.32
CA SER A 260 -14.16 15.99 -22.97
C SER A 260 -14.90 17.21 -23.48
N LYS A 261 -15.37 17.18 -24.73
CA LYS A 261 -16.12 18.27 -25.35
C LYS A 261 -17.46 18.52 -24.65
N ALA A 262 -18.18 17.46 -24.29
CA ALA A 262 -19.50 17.58 -23.67
C ALA A 262 -19.45 18.06 -22.22
N THR A 263 -18.41 17.68 -21.47
CA THR A 263 -18.31 17.96 -20.03
C THR A 263 -17.46 19.19 -19.70
N GLY A 264 -16.58 19.62 -20.60
CA GLY A 264 -15.60 20.68 -20.32
C GLY A 264 -14.55 20.28 -19.27
N LEU A 265 -14.50 19.01 -18.87
CA LEU A 265 -13.53 18.50 -17.90
C LEU A 265 -12.16 18.31 -18.60
N LYS A 266 -11.25 19.28 -18.37
CA LYS A 266 -9.88 19.39 -18.89
C LYS A 266 -9.77 19.35 -20.43
N SER A 267 -9.04 20.31 -20.99
CA SER A 267 -8.95 20.56 -22.44
C SER A 267 -8.32 19.41 -23.23
N GLU A 268 -7.44 18.63 -22.61
CA GLU A 268 -6.81 17.44 -23.20
C GLU A 268 -6.85 16.28 -22.20
N THR A 269 -7.50 15.18 -22.60
CA THR A 269 -7.54 13.94 -21.81
C THR A 269 -6.25 13.16 -22.04
N ALA A 270 -5.32 13.28 -21.09
CA ALA A 270 -4.17 12.39 -20.99
C ALA A 270 -4.62 10.98 -20.59
N LEU A 271 -4.04 9.96 -21.22
CA LEU A 271 -4.30 8.56 -20.89
C LEU A 271 -3.35 8.06 -19.78
N PRO A 272 -3.76 7.09 -18.95
CA PRO A 272 -5.12 6.56 -18.86
C PRO A 272 -6.11 7.59 -18.32
N ALA A 273 -7.38 7.48 -18.72
CA ALA A 273 -8.46 8.31 -18.21
C ALA A 273 -9.63 7.44 -17.79
N PHE A 274 -10.23 7.74 -16.64
CA PHE A 274 -11.36 6.98 -16.11
C PHE A 274 -12.42 7.91 -15.56
N ILE A 275 -13.68 7.49 -15.73
CA ILE A 275 -14.86 8.14 -15.17
C ILE A 275 -15.72 7.12 -14.45
N VAL A 276 -16.50 7.61 -13.48
CA VAL A 276 -17.65 6.89 -12.94
C VAL A 276 -18.90 7.65 -13.36
N ILE A 277 -19.75 6.99 -14.14
CA ILE A 277 -20.93 7.60 -14.78
C ILE A 277 -22.19 6.80 -14.48
N THR A 278 -23.27 7.48 -14.10
CA THR A 278 -24.58 6.87 -13.86
C THR A 278 -25.30 6.55 -15.17
N ALA A 279 -26.36 5.73 -15.11
CA ALA A 279 -27.20 5.47 -16.28
C ALA A 279 -27.85 6.74 -16.86
N GLY A 280 -28.04 7.80 -16.04
CA GLY A 280 -28.57 9.09 -16.47
C GLY A 280 -27.52 10.05 -17.04
N GLY A 281 -26.26 9.62 -17.17
CA GLY A 281 -25.17 10.43 -17.70
C GLY A 281 -24.49 11.35 -16.69
N ASP A 282 -24.82 11.26 -15.40
CA ASP A 282 -24.14 12.04 -14.36
C ASP A 282 -22.78 11.44 -14.05
N VAL A 283 -21.75 12.28 -14.08
CA VAL A 283 -20.36 11.91 -13.81
C VAL A 283 -20.04 12.33 -12.38
N VAL A 284 -19.62 11.36 -11.57
CA VAL A 284 -19.30 11.58 -10.14
C VAL A 284 -17.81 11.43 -9.81
N TYR A 285 -17.03 10.96 -10.78
CA TYR A 285 -15.59 10.84 -10.67
C TYR A 285 -14.97 10.98 -12.07
N TYR A 286 -13.82 11.66 -12.13
CA TYR A 286 -13.00 11.77 -13.33
C TYR A 286 -11.53 11.85 -12.93
N THR A 287 -10.70 11.08 -13.64
CA THR A 287 -9.24 11.19 -13.59
C THR A 287 -8.66 11.05 -14.99
N SER A 288 -7.49 11.64 -15.20
CA SER A 288 -6.78 11.65 -16.46
C SER A 288 -5.27 11.77 -16.21
N GLY A 289 -4.50 11.00 -16.98
CA GLY A 289 -3.11 10.71 -16.73
C GLY A 289 -2.93 9.66 -15.64
N TYR A 290 -1.71 9.16 -15.48
CA TYR A 290 -1.41 8.24 -14.39
C TYR A 290 -1.33 8.98 -13.05
N GLN A 291 -2.09 8.48 -12.08
CA GLN A 291 -1.98 8.84 -10.68
C GLN A 291 -1.89 7.56 -9.85
N ILE A 292 -0.94 7.52 -8.92
CA ILE A 292 -0.75 6.37 -8.02
C ILE A 292 -2.06 6.09 -7.26
N GLY A 293 -2.50 4.84 -7.29
CA GLY A 293 -3.69 4.37 -6.58
C GLY A 293 -5.01 4.63 -7.30
N THR A 294 -5.00 4.94 -8.60
CA THR A 294 -6.25 5.17 -9.36
C THR A 294 -7.21 3.99 -9.30
N GLY A 295 -6.72 2.74 -9.39
CA GLY A 295 -7.55 1.54 -9.29
C GLY A 295 -8.30 1.45 -7.96
N GLU A 296 -7.62 1.79 -6.86
CA GLU A 296 -8.21 1.85 -5.52
C GLU A 296 -9.25 2.96 -5.39
N GLN A 297 -9.00 4.14 -5.96
CA GLN A 297 -9.97 5.25 -5.94
C GLN A 297 -11.26 4.89 -6.69
N LEU A 298 -11.14 4.21 -7.83
CA LEU A 298 -12.29 3.70 -8.60
C LEU A 298 -13.09 2.68 -7.78
N LEU A 299 -12.41 1.74 -7.11
CA LEU A 299 -13.02 0.75 -6.23
C LEU A 299 -13.80 1.41 -5.10
N LYS A 300 -13.15 2.31 -4.35
CA LYS A 300 -13.74 3.04 -3.22
C LYS A 300 -14.96 3.86 -3.65
N THR A 301 -14.86 4.55 -4.79
CA THR A 301 -15.97 5.32 -5.35
C THR A 301 -17.17 4.43 -5.64
N MET A 302 -16.98 3.31 -6.35
CA MET A 302 -18.07 2.39 -6.66
C MET A 302 -18.67 1.74 -5.41
N GLN A 303 -17.85 1.34 -4.44
CA GLN A 303 -18.34 0.75 -3.20
C GLN A 303 -19.14 1.74 -2.35
N ARG A 304 -18.84 3.04 -2.41
CA ARG A 304 -19.66 4.07 -1.77
C ARG A 304 -21.03 4.18 -2.45
N ILE A 305 -21.07 4.20 -3.78
CA ILE A 305 -22.33 4.18 -4.55
C ILE A 305 -23.18 2.94 -4.24
N LEU A 306 -22.54 1.78 -4.09
CA LEU A 306 -23.23 0.53 -3.76
C LEU A 306 -23.73 0.48 -2.31
N ARG A 307 -23.10 1.21 -1.38
CA ARG A 307 -23.54 1.32 0.03
C ARG A 307 -24.69 2.29 0.24
N GLU A 308 -24.85 3.28 -0.65
CA GLU A 308 -25.92 4.29 -0.59
C GLU A 308 -27.25 3.79 -1.21
N LYS A 309 -27.27 2.61 -1.83
CA LYS A 309 -28.48 1.97 -2.38
C LYS A 309 -29.07 0.95 -1.42
#